data_AF-A0A9X2WMR0-F1
#
_entry.id   AF-A0A9X2WMR0-F1
#
_cell.length_a   1.000
_cell.length_b   1.000
_cell.length_c   1.000
_cell.angle_alpha   90.00
_cell.angle_beta   90.00
_cell.angle_gamma   90.00
#
_symmetry.space_group_name_H-M   'P 1'
#
loop_
_entity.id
_entity.type
_entity.pdbx_description
1 polymer ?
#
loop_
_entity_poly.entity_id
_entity_poly.type
_entity_poly.pdbx_seq_one_letter_code
_entity_poly.pdbx_strand_id
1 'polypeptide(L)'
;MAKISADISSTEKFSEENKTTQSLYPPTAQANLDEPWCHVQETMNLLILAMAQIKLGLDDGDQKVASLGELFTDMASHQQQVNHYLATKNDTPQAIIDHGQQLAAKVNQGVMAFQFYDRLSQRLQHVVNGLGLTKEVLGDQDARHTRAAWQQVNQQIKNGYSLEEERALFDCILQGGTLAQALALYQQHLAKRQEDDIELF
;
A
#
# COMPACT_ATOMS: atom_id res chain seq x y z
N MET A 1 57.46 0.28 51.03
CA MET A 1 56.26 -0.28 51.70
C MET A 1 55.09 -0.07 50.74
N ALA A 2 54.67 -1.14 50.03
CA ALA A 2 53.37 -1.85 50.19
C ALA A 2 52.15 -0.99 49.78
N LYS A 3 51.59 -1.15 48.56
CA LYS A 3 50.57 -2.11 48.05
C LYS A 3 49.12 -1.83 48.51
N ILE A 4 48.18 -2.14 47.59
CA ILE A 4 46.70 -2.32 47.69
C ILE A 4 45.92 -1.14 47.07
N SER A 5 45.34 -1.19 45.86
CA SER A 5 44.36 -2.10 45.21
C SER A 5 42.91 -1.96 45.67
N ALA A 6 42.11 -1.44 44.73
CA ALA A 6 40.73 -1.70 44.31
C ALA A 6 39.71 -2.37 45.25
N ASP A 7 38.52 -1.77 45.29
CA ASP A 7 37.17 -2.38 45.16
C ASP A 7 36.13 -1.24 45.31
N ILE A 8 34.87 -1.23 44.87
CA ILE A 8 33.98 -2.00 43.99
C ILE A 8 32.69 -1.13 43.92
N SER A 9 31.97 -1.19 42.78
CA SER A 9 30.51 -1.02 42.63
C SER A 9 29.83 0.29 43.07
N SER A 10 29.20 0.98 42.11
CA SER A 10 27.81 1.44 42.20
C SER A 10 27.38 1.93 40.82
N THR A 11 26.84 1.03 40.00
CA THR A 11 26.08 1.41 38.80
C THR A 11 24.63 1.14 39.09
N GLU A 12 23.86 2.22 39.06
CA GLU A 12 22.46 2.31 39.42
C GLU A 12 21.58 1.40 38.56
N LYS A 13 20.69 0.70 39.24
CA LYS A 13 19.52 0.06 38.65
C LYS A 13 18.53 1.16 38.25
N PHE A 14 18.09 1.15 37.00
CA PHE A 14 16.76 1.65 36.64
C PHE A 14 16.00 0.53 35.92
N SER A 15 14.94 0.08 36.59
CA SER A 15 14.00 -0.98 36.22
C SER A 15 13.39 -0.72 34.84
N GLU A 16 13.36 -1.70 33.94
CA GLU A 16 12.29 -2.69 33.78
C GLU A 16 10.87 -2.09 33.86
N GLU A 17 10.35 -1.67 32.70
CA GLU A 17 8.93 -1.82 32.34
C GLU A 17 8.73 -1.59 30.82
N ASN A 18 8.79 -2.67 30.05
CA ASN A 18 7.80 -2.88 28.98
C ASN A 18 7.76 -4.35 28.56
N LYS A 19 6.71 -5.01 29.04
CA LYS A 19 6.41 -6.42 28.86
C LYS A 19 5.92 -6.69 27.43
N THR A 20 6.53 -7.70 26.83
CA THR A 20 5.94 -8.67 25.89
C THR A 20 5.67 -8.21 24.46
N THR A 21 6.74 -8.01 23.68
CA THR A 21 6.77 -8.50 22.30
C THR A 21 7.63 -9.76 22.30
N GLN A 22 7.01 -10.91 22.61
CA GLN A 22 7.70 -12.19 22.55
C GLN A 22 8.00 -12.46 21.07
N SER A 23 9.22 -12.15 20.63
CA SER A 23 9.69 -12.51 19.29
C SER A 23 9.65 -14.04 19.19
N LEU A 24 8.75 -14.55 18.37
CA LEU A 24 8.57 -15.99 18.21
C LEU A 24 9.82 -16.67 17.60
N TYR A 25 10.76 -15.92 17.00
CA TYR A 25 11.97 -16.48 16.36
C TYR A 25 13.16 -15.49 16.37
N PRO A 26 14.42 -15.98 16.33
CA PRO A 26 15.62 -15.14 16.36
C PRO A 26 15.92 -14.47 15.01
N PRO A 27 16.60 -13.30 14.98
CA PRO A 27 17.07 -12.66 13.76
C PRO A 27 18.14 -13.48 13.04
N THR A 28 18.04 -13.63 11.72
CA THR A 28 18.99 -14.41 10.88
C THR A 28 20.42 -13.87 10.89
N ALA A 29 20.66 -12.65 11.39
CA ALA A 29 21.97 -12.01 11.39
C ALA A 29 22.90 -12.46 12.54
N GLN A 30 22.40 -13.24 13.51
CA GLN A 30 23.21 -13.82 14.59
C GLN A 30 22.78 -15.27 14.85
N ALA A 31 23.06 -16.15 13.90
CA ALA A 31 22.88 -17.58 14.12
C ALA A 31 23.94 -18.07 15.11
N ASN A 32 23.49 -18.58 16.26
CA ASN A 32 24.19 -19.68 16.92
C ASN A 32 24.35 -20.78 15.86
N LEU A 33 25.58 -21.22 15.60
CA LEU A 33 25.93 -22.17 14.51
C LEU A 33 25.30 -23.57 14.68
N ASP A 34 24.52 -23.79 15.74
CA ASP A 34 23.97 -25.08 16.14
C ASP A 34 22.48 -25.28 15.78
N GLU A 35 21.76 -24.25 15.31
CA GLU A 35 20.35 -24.40 14.91
C GLU A 35 20.20 -24.68 13.40
N PRO A 36 19.48 -25.76 12.99
CA PRO A 36 19.35 -26.10 11.58
C PRO A 36 18.52 -25.06 10.84
N TRP A 37 19.05 -24.59 9.71
CA TRP A 37 18.40 -23.62 8.83
C TRP A 37 16.98 -24.06 8.43
N CYS A 38 16.01 -23.14 8.55
CA CYS A 38 14.60 -23.37 8.25
C CYS A 38 14.13 -22.48 7.09
N HIS A 39 13.85 -23.08 5.93
CA HIS A 39 13.35 -22.35 4.75
C HIS A 39 12.04 -21.60 4.99
N VAL A 40 11.18 -22.13 5.87
CA VAL A 40 9.91 -21.50 6.25
C VAL A 40 10.19 -20.18 6.98
N GLN A 41 11.15 -20.20 7.92
CA GLN A 41 11.57 -19.01 8.66
C GLN A 41 12.17 -17.95 7.71
N GLU A 42 13.04 -18.39 6.80
CA GLU A 42 13.66 -17.47 5.84
C GLU A 42 12.62 -16.84 4.92
N THR A 43 11.64 -17.63 4.45
CA THR A 43 10.54 -17.13 3.62
C THR A 43 9.69 -16.12 4.38
N MET A 44 9.35 -16.38 5.65
CA MET A 44 8.61 -15.42 6.47
C MET A 44 9.37 -14.11 6.68
N ASN A 45 10.69 -14.18 6.88
CA ASN A 45 11.53 -12.99 7.00
C ASN A 45 11.52 -12.15 5.72
N LEU A 46 11.62 -12.78 4.55
CA LEU A 46 11.52 -12.11 3.25
C LEU A 46 10.13 -11.50 3.02
N LEU A 47 9.06 -12.17 3.43
CA LEU A 47 7.70 -11.62 3.37
C LEU A 47 7.56 -10.38 4.27
N ILE A 48 8.10 -10.41 5.49
CA ILE A 48 8.11 -9.25 6.40
C ILE A 48 8.90 -8.09 5.77
N LEU A 49 10.06 -8.36 5.18
CA LEU A 49 10.88 -7.34 4.54
C LEU A 49 10.14 -6.71 3.36
N ALA A 50 9.53 -7.51 2.49
CA ALA A 50 8.74 -7.01 1.36
C ALA A 50 7.56 -6.16 1.83
N MET A 51 6.83 -6.60 2.85
CA MET A 51 5.75 -5.81 3.46
C MET A 51 6.26 -4.48 4.02
N ALA A 52 7.39 -4.48 4.74
CA ALA A 52 7.97 -3.27 5.31
C ALA A 52 8.41 -2.28 4.22
N GLN A 53 9.03 -2.76 3.15
CA GLN A 53 9.44 -1.93 2.01
C GLN A 53 8.25 -1.29 1.30
N ILE A 54 7.17 -2.04 1.08
CA ILE A 54 5.95 -1.48 0.48
C ILE A 54 5.33 -0.44 1.41
N LYS A 55 5.17 -0.74 2.71
CA LYS A 55 4.60 0.21 3.68
C LYS A 55 5.40 1.50 3.76
N LEU A 56 6.73 1.43 3.85
CA LEU A 56 7.59 2.62 3.84
C LEU A 56 7.40 3.45 2.57
N GLY A 57 7.33 2.79 1.40
CA GLY A 57 7.09 3.48 0.13
C GLY A 57 5.70 4.14 0.03
N LEU A 58 4.68 3.55 0.66
CA LEU A 58 3.34 4.14 0.76
C LEU A 58 3.33 5.33 1.73
N ASP A 59 3.84 5.16 2.94
CA ASP A 59 3.90 6.21 3.96
C ASP A 59 4.65 7.47 3.47
N ASP A 60 5.77 7.28 2.76
CA ASP A 60 6.57 8.37 2.17
C ASP A 60 5.83 9.15 1.08
N GLY A 61 4.90 8.50 0.39
CA GLY A 61 4.13 9.07 -0.71
C GLY A 61 2.79 9.65 -0.26
N ASP A 62 2.09 9.00 0.67
CA ASP A 62 0.73 9.35 1.08
C ASP A 62 0.66 10.79 1.61
N GLN A 63 1.59 11.20 2.49
CA GLN A 63 1.60 12.57 3.00
C GLN A 63 1.83 13.62 1.90
N LYS A 64 2.72 13.35 0.95
CA LYS A 64 3.09 14.29 -0.13
C LYS A 64 1.97 14.40 -1.15
N VAL A 65 1.31 13.28 -1.44
CA VAL A 65 0.30 13.21 -2.48
C VAL A 65 -1.06 13.67 -1.97
N ALA A 66 -1.43 13.39 -0.71
CA ALA A 66 -2.67 13.86 -0.12
C ALA A 66 -2.74 15.40 -0.11
N SER A 67 -1.68 16.07 0.37
CA SER A 67 -1.61 17.54 0.37
C SER A 67 -1.68 18.12 -1.05
N LEU A 68 -1.07 17.45 -2.04
CA LEU A 68 -1.14 17.90 -3.42
C LEU A 68 -2.54 17.70 -4.03
N GLY A 69 -3.23 16.62 -3.67
CA GLY A 69 -4.62 16.38 -4.05
C GLY A 69 -5.58 17.45 -3.50
N GLU A 70 -5.40 17.85 -2.24
CA GLU A 70 -6.15 18.97 -1.63
C GLU A 70 -5.89 20.27 -2.38
N LEU A 71 -4.62 20.60 -2.65
CA LEU A 71 -4.24 21.80 -3.40
C LEU A 71 -4.89 21.85 -4.79
N PHE A 72 -4.94 20.74 -5.52
CA PHE A 72 -5.60 20.68 -6.83
C PHE A 72 -7.11 20.77 -6.75
N THR A 73 -7.73 20.23 -5.68
CA THR A 73 -9.16 20.37 -5.43
C THR A 73 -9.51 21.83 -5.12
N ASP A 74 -8.71 22.50 -4.30
CA ASP A 74 -8.87 23.93 -4.00
C ASP A 74 -8.66 24.79 -5.26
N MET A 75 -7.63 24.48 -6.06
CA MET A 75 -7.41 25.12 -7.35
C MET A 75 -8.61 24.94 -8.28
N ALA A 76 -9.25 23.76 -8.30
CA ALA A 76 -10.42 23.51 -9.14
C ALA A 76 -11.59 24.39 -8.71
N SER A 77 -11.84 24.45 -7.40
CA SER A 77 -12.89 25.27 -6.79
C SER A 77 -12.68 26.77 -7.08
N HIS A 78 -11.48 27.31 -6.82
CA HIS A 78 -11.18 28.71 -7.10
C HIS A 78 -11.26 29.00 -8.61
N GLN A 79 -10.78 28.10 -9.46
CA GLN A 79 -10.84 28.28 -10.91
C GLN A 79 -12.28 28.30 -11.43
N GLN A 80 -13.16 27.46 -10.89
CA GLN A 80 -14.59 27.49 -11.20
C GLN A 80 -15.23 28.82 -10.79
N GLN A 81 -14.91 29.33 -9.60
CA GLN A 81 -15.43 30.62 -9.14
C GLN A 81 -14.95 31.80 -10.01
N VAL A 82 -13.66 31.80 -10.38
CA VAL A 82 -13.08 32.81 -11.28
C VAL A 82 -13.76 32.76 -12.65
N ASN A 83 -13.88 31.58 -13.25
CA ASN A 83 -14.55 31.41 -14.54
C ASN A 83 -16.01 31.85 -14.48
N HIS A 84 -16.73 31.51 -13.40
CA HIS A 84 -18.11 31.93 -13.20
C HIS A 84 -18.22 33.46 -13.14
N TYR A 85 -17.39 34.12 -12.32
CA TYR A 85 -17.38 35.58 -12.22
C TYR A 85 -17.07 36.25 -13.57
N LEU A 86 -16.08 35.76 -14.30
CA LEU A 86 -15.72 36.27 -15.61
C LEU A 86 -16.84 36.10 -16.65
N ALA A 87 -17.61 35.03 -16.57
CA ALA A 87 -18.78 34.81 -17.43
C ALA A 87 -19.94 35.78 -17.15
N THR A 88 -20.05 36.32 -15.93
CA THR A 88 -21.07 37.34 -15.60
C THR A 88 -20.75 38.74 -16.11
N LYS A 89 -19.52 38.97 -16.59
CA LYS A 89 -19.06 40.26 -17.11
C LYS A 89 -19.26 40.31 -18.63
N ASN A 90 -20.02 41.29 -19.11
CA ASN A 90 -20.32 41.46 -20.55
C ASN A 90 -19.12 41.87 -21.43
N ASP A 91 -18.00 42.28 -20.82
CA ASP A 91 -16.82 42.81 -21.52
C ASP A 91 -15.56 41.95 -21.30
N THR A 92 -15.74 40.67 -20.93
CA THR A 92 -14.60 39.75 -20.78
C THR A 92 -14.09 39.34 -22.17
N PRO A 93 -12.80 39.57 -22.49
CA PRO A 93 -12.22 39.11 -23.74
C PRO A 93 -12.33 37.59 -23.88
N GLN A 94 -12.70 37.11 -25.07
CA GLN A 94 -12.84 35.68 -25.35
C GLN A 94 -11.58 34.87 -24.99
N ALA A 95 -10.39 35.43 -25.25
CA ALA A 95 -9.12 34.78 -24.90
C ALA A 95 -8.99 34.47 -23.39
N ILE A 96 -9.55 35.32 -22.51
CA ILE A 96 -9.53 35.09 -21.06
C ILE A 96 -10.47 33.94 -20.69
N ILE A 97 -11.64 33.86 -21.33
CA ILE A 97 -12.59 32.75 -21.14
C ILE A 97 -11.94 31.43 -21.58
N ASP A 98 -11.30 31.41 -22.75
CA ASP A 98 -10.64 30.23 -23.30
C ASP A 98 -9.48 29.76 -22.39
N HIS A 99 -8.64 30.69 -21.92
CA HIS A 99 -7.59 30.37 -20.94
C HIS A 99 -8.16 29.84 -19.62
N GLY A 100 -9.28 30.40 -19.16
CA GLY A 100 -9.97 29.97 -17.96
C GLY A 100 -10.50 28.53 -18.07
N GLN A 101 -11.06 28.16 -19.22
CA GLN A 101 -11.51 26.79 -19.51
C GLN A 101 -10.33 25.82 -19.63
N GLN A 102 -9.26 26.21 -20.32
CA GLN A 102 -8.05 25.38 -20.44
C GLN A 102 -7.40 25.10 -19.08
N LEU A 103 -7.32 26.12 -18.22
CA LEU A 103 -6.78 25.95 -16.87
C LEU A 103 -7.67 25.03 -16.03
N ALA A 104 -9.00 25.18 -16.10
CA ALA A 104 -9.93 24.27 -15.43
C ALA A 104 -9.73 22.81 -15.89
N ALA A 105 -9.59 22.57 -17.20
CA ALA A 105 -9.32 21.25 -17.74
C ALA A 105 -7.98 20.67 -17.22
N LYS A 106 -6.93 21.49 -17.12
CA LYS A 106 -5.63 21.05 -16.59
C LYS A 106 -5.66 20.74 -15.10
N VAL A 107 -6.39 21.52 -14.32
CA VAL A 107 -6.56 21.23 -12.89
C VAL A 107 -7.33 19.93 -12.69
N ASN A 108 -8.41 19.70 -13.46
CA ASN A 108 -9.17 18.44 -13.42
C ASN A 108 -8.30 17.23 -13.81
N GLN A 109 -7.43 17.36 -14.81
CA GLN A 109 -6.44 16.33 -15.15
C GLN A 109 -5.50 16.02 -13.97
N GLY A 110 -5.09 17.04 -13.21
CA GLY A 110 -4.31 16.88 -11.99
C GLY A 110 -5.08 16.12 -10.91
N VAL A 111 -6.34 16.46 -10.66
CA VAL A 111 -7.22 15.75 -9.70
C VAL A 111 -7.34 14.26 -10.06
N MET A 112 -7.57 13.94 -11.34
CA MET A 112 -7.63 12.55 -11.82
C MET A 112 -6.32 11.78 -11.57
N ALA A 113 -5.16 12.43 -11.74
CA ALA A 113 -3.86 11.80 -11.48
C ALA A 113 -3.70 11.42 -9.99
N PHE A 114 -4.27 12.19 -9.07
CA PHE A 114 -4.25 11.85 -7.64
C PHE A 114 -5.19 10.70 -7.28
N GLN A 115 -6.33 10.60 -7.95
CA GLN A 115 -7.21 9.43 -7.80
C GLN A 115 -6.53 8.14 -8.28
N PHE A 116 -5.69 8.23 -9.32
CA PHE A 116 -4.87 7.10 -9.75
C PHE A 116 -3.86 6.70 -8.67
N TYR A 117 -3.24 7.68 -8.00
CA TYR A 117 -2.32 7.41 -6.89
C TYR A 117 -3.05 6.74 -5.71
N ASP A 118 -4.20 7.26 -5.28
CA ASP A 118 -5.01 6.67 -4.21
C ASP A 118 -5.40 5.22 -4.53
N ARG A 119 -5.81 4.95 -5.77
CA ARG A 119 -6.08 3.58 -6.22
C ARG A 119 -4.82 2.71 -6.20
N LEU A 120 -3.66 3.25 -6.54
CA LEU A 120 -2.39 2.51 -6.50
C LEU A 120 -1.99 2.19 -5.05
N SER A 121 -2.07 3.14 -4.13
CA SER A 121 -1.73 2.94 -2.72
C SER A 121 -2.65 1.89 -2.09
N GLN A 122 -3.96 1.97 -2.36
CA GLN A 122 -4.94 0.98 -1.92
C GLN A 122 -4.58 -0.44 -2.40
N ARG A 123 -4.26 -0.61 -3.69
CA ARG A 123 -3.87 -1.90 -4.26
C ARG A 123 -2.62 -2.48 -3.59
N LEU A 124 -1.62 -1.64 -3.33
CA LEU A 124 -0.41 -2.06 -2.63
C LEU A 124 -0.70 -2.43 -1.17
N GLN A 125 -1.62 -1.74 -0.49
CA GLN A 125 -2.08 -2.10 0.83
C GLN A 125 -2.78 -3.47 0.84
N HIS A 126 -3.58 -3.78 -0.18
CA HIS A 126 -4.17 -5.12 -0.35
C HIS A 126 -3.08 -6.20 -0.51
N VAL A 127 -2.02 -5.93 -1.30
CA VAL A 127 -0.88 -6.84 -1.45
C VAL A 127 -0.20 -7.08 -0.11
N VAL A 128 0.10 -6.03 0.65
CA VAL A 128 0.71 -6.12 1.98
C VAL A 128 -0.15 -6.98 2.93
N ASN A 129 -1.46 -6.76 2.95
CA ASN A 129 -2.37 -7.56 3.76
C ASN A 129 -2.35 -9.04 3.35
N GLY A 130 -2.33 -9.33 2.05
CA GLY A 130 -2.26 -10.70 1.53
C GLY A 130 -0.94 -11.41 1.87
N LEU A 131 0.19 -10.70 1.82
CA LEU A 131 1.48 -11.22 2.28
C LEU A 131 1.46 -11.51 3.79
N GLY A 132 0.76 -10.69 4.58
CA GLY A 132 0.56 -10.90 6.01
C GLY A 132 -0.19 -12.20 6.31
N LEU A 133 -1.35 -12.39 5.68
CA LEU A 133 -2.14 -13.62 5.82
C LEU A 133 -1.37 -14.87 5.36
N THR A 134 -0.58 -14.73 4.29
CA THR A 134 0.28 -15.80 3.77
C THR A 134 1.38 -16.16 4.77
N LYS A 135 1.99 -15.15 5.40
CA LYS A 135 3.00 -15.35 6.45
C LYS A 135 2.40 -16.08 7.66
N GLU A 136 1.19 -15.72 8.08
CA GLU A 136 0.52 -16.36 9.23
C GLU A 136 0.29 -17.86 9.02
N VAL A 137 -0.28 -18.26 7.88
CA VAL A 137 -0.49 -19.69 7.57
C VAL A 137 0.82 -20.44 7.40
N LEU A 138 1.86 -19.78 6.89
CA LEU A 138 3.18 -20.39 6.69
C LEU A 138 3.91 -20.63 8.01
N GLY A 139 3.71 -19.76 9.00
CA GLY A 139 4.31 -19.88 10.34
C GLY A 139 3.68 -20.97 11.21
N ASP A 140 2.41 -21.32 10.95
CA ASP A 140 1.72 -22.40 11.66
C ASP A 140 2.09 -23.77 11.07
N GLN A 141 2.59 -24.66 11.93
CA GLN A 141 3.08 -25.98 11.53
C GLN A 141 2.00 -26.91 11.00
N ASP A 142 0.80 -26.86 11.56
CA ASP A 142 -0.29 -27.74 11.13
C ASP A 142 -1.04 -27.11 9.95
N ALA A 143 -1.24 -25.79 9.99
CA ALA A 143 -1.97 -25.07 8.95
C ALA A 143 -1.22 -25.07 7.61
N ARG A 144 0.11 -24.88 7.60
CA ARG A 144 0.89 -24.83 6.35
C ARG A 144 0.83 -26.13 5.53
N HIS A 145 0.59 -27.27 6.18
CA HIS A 145 0.44 -28.57 5.53
C HIS A 145 -1.02 -28.92 5.21
N THR A 146 -1.96 -28.04 5.57
CA THR A 146 -3.40 -28.27 5.43
C THR A 146 -3.98 -27.47 4.27
N ARG A 147 -4.50 -28.16 3.26
CA ARG A 147 -5.13 -27.52 2.09
C ARG A 147 -6.28 -26.58 2.46
N ALA A 148 -7.09 -26.95 3.44
CA ALA A 148 -8.23 -26.14 3.89
C ALA A 148 -7.78 -24.78 4.47
N ALA A 149 -6.66 -24.74 5.18
CA ALA A 149 -6.10 -23.49 5.71
C ALA A 149 -5.66 -22.55 4.59
N TRP A 150 -4.99 -23.07 3.56
CA TRP A 150 -4.63 -22.29 2.37
C TRP A 150 -5.85 -21.78 1.59
N GLN A 151 -6.91 -22.58 1.48
CA GLN A 151 -8.17 -22.14 0.87
C GLN A 151 -8.82 -21.00 1.66
N GLN A 152 -8.79 -21.08 2.99
CA GLN A 152 -9.31 -20.02 3.85
C GLN A 152 -8.51 -18.73 3.68
N VAL A 153 -7.18 -18.80 3.64
CA VAL A 153 -6.32 -17.63 3.37
C VAL A 153 -6.62 -17.01 2.01
N ASN A 154 -6.70 -17.83 0.96
CA ASN A 154 -7.04 -17.34 -0.38
C ASN A 154 -8.40 -16.63 -0.40
N GLN A 155 -9.38 -17.15 0.33
CA GLN A 155 -10.70 -16.53 0.45
C GLN A 155 -10.66 -15.22 1.23
N GLN A 156 -9.89 -15.15 2.33
CA GLN A 156 -9.70 -13.91 3.09
C GLN A 156 -9.02 -12.82 2.24
N ILE A 157 -7.98 -13.18 1.49
CA ILE A 157 -7.30 -12.27 0.56
C ILE A 157 -8.30 -11.73 -0.48
N LYS A 158 -9.05 -12.62 -1.13
CA LYS A 158 -10.03 -12.24 -2.15
C LYS A 158 -11.13 -11.34 -1.60
N ASN A 159 -11.61 -11.62 -0.38
CA ASN A 159 -12.64 -10.82 0.28
C ASN A 159 -12.13 -9.42 0.66
N GLY A 160 -10.82 -9.26 0.88
CA GLY A 160 -10.19 -7.98 1.14
C GLY A 160 -10.12 -7.06 -0.09
N TYR A 161 -10.24 -7.60 -1.30
CA TYR A 161 -10.26 -6.79 -2.51
C TYR A 161 -11.58 -6.05 -2.67
N SER A 162 -11.49 -4.75 -2.92
CA SER A 162 -12.64 -3.85 -3.08
C SER A 162 -13.13 -3.81 -4.54
N LEU A 163 -12.25 -4.13 -5.48
CA LEU A 163 -12.45 -3.98 -6.92
C LEU A 163 -12.75 -5.33 -7.58
N GLU A 164 -13.72 -5.37 -8.50
CA GLU A 164 -14.07 -6.60 -9.23
C GLU A 164 -12.91 -7.06 -10.13
N GLU A 165 -12.15 -6.11 -10.68
CA GLU A 165 -11.02 -6.39 -11.56
C GLU A 165 -9.87 -7.09 -10.79
N GLU A 166 -9.68 -6.74 -9.51
CA GLU A 166 -8.71 -7.42 -8.62
C GLU A 166 -9.14 -8.85 -8.31
N ARG A 167 -10.43 -9.07 -8.05
CA ARG A 167 -10.99 -10.40 -7.78
C ARG A 167 -10.92 -11.31 -9.01
N ALA A 168 -11.22 -10.77 -10.19
CA ALA A 168 -11.14 -11.49 -11.46
C ALA A 168 -9.69 -11.90 -11.78
N LEU A 169 -8.72 -10.98 -11.57
CA LEU A 169 -7.30 -11.28 -11.73
C LEU A 169 -6.87 -12.40 -10.78
N PHE A 170 -7.29 -12.33 -9.51
CA PHE A 170 -6.98 -13.35 -8.51
C PHE A 170 -7.55 -14.73 -8.87
N ASP A 171 -8.81 -14.78 -9.31
CA ASP A 171 -9.44 -16.02 -9.75
C ASP A 171 -8.74 -16.63 -10.96
N CYS A 172 -8.35 -15.80 -11.93
CA CYS A 172 -7.61 -16.23 -13.10
C CYS A 172 -6.30 -16.95 -12.69
N ILE A 173 -5.54 -16.36 -11.77
CA ILE A 173 -4.29 -16.95 -11.29
C ILE A 173 -4.53 -18.24 -10.50
N LEU A 174 -5.50 -18.26 -9.58
CA LEU A 174 -5.79 -19.47 -8.79
C LEU A 174 -6.35 -20.63 -9.63
N GLN A 175 -6.98 -20.35 -10.77
CA GLN A 175 -7.45 -21.36 -11.72
C GLN A 175 -6.33 -21.89 -12.64
N GLY A 176 -5.09 -21.42 -12.47
CA GLY A 176 -3.93 -21.83 -13.27
C GLY A 176 -3.70 -20.98 -14.53
N GLY A 177 -4.38 -19.84 -14.64
CA GLY A 177 -4.11 -18.85 -15.68
C GLY A 177 -2.73 -18.22 -15.55
N THR A 178 -2.19 -17.77 -16.68
CA THR A 178 -0.90 -17.07 -16.72
C THR A 178 -1.05 -15.61 -16.31
N LEU A 179 0.06 -15.01 -15.84
CA LEU A 179 0.12 -13.57 -15.56
C LEU A 179 -0.32 -12.72 -16.77
N ALA A 180 0.10 -13.10 -17.97
CA ALA A 180 -0.27 -12.39 -19.20
C ALA A 180 -1.79 -12.41 -19.45
N GLN A 181 -2.45 -13.55 -19.24
CA GLN A 181 -3.90 -13.66 -19.36
C GLN A 181 -4.62 -12.84 -18.30
N ALA A 182 -4.15 -12.88 -17.06
CA ALA A 182 -4.75 -12.14 -15.96
C ALA A 182 -4.63 -10.62 -16.16
N LEU A 183 -3.49 -10.14 -16.69
CA LEU A 183 -3.30 -8.74 -17.06
C LEU A 183 -4.18 -8.32 -18.26
N ALA A 184 -4.36 -9.19 -19.26
CA ALA A 184 -5.24 -8.90 -20.38
C ALA A 184 -6.71 -8.76 -19.93
N LEU A 185 -7.18 -9.62 -19.03
CA LEU A 185 -8.51 -9.52 -18.43
C LEU A 185 -8.66 -8.19 -17.67
N TYR A 186 -7.67 -7.82 -16.85
CA TYR A 186 -7.67 -6.55 -16.12
C TYR A 186 -7.77 -5.33 -17.06
N GLN A 187 -7.03 -5.34 -18.17
CA GLN A 187 -7.10 -4.26 -19.17
C GLN A 187 -8.49 -4.15 -19.83
N GLN A 188 -9.14 -5.29 -20.10
CA GLN A 188 -10.50 -5.30 -20.65
C GLN A 188 -11.52 -4.71 -19.67
N HIS A 189 -11.41 -5.02 -18.38
CA HIS A 189 -12.30 -4.44 -17.37
C HIS A 189 -12.07 -2.93 -17.19
N LEU A 190 -10.81 -2.47 -17.23
CA LEU A 190 -10.48 -1.04 -17.20
C LEU A 190 -11.09 -0.28 -18.39
N ALA A 191 -11.00 -0.83 -19.59
CA ALA A 191 -11.54 -0.21 -20.80
C ALA A 191 -13.08 -0.05 -20.70
N LYS A 192 -13.79 -1.10 -20.27
CA LYS A 192 -15.24 -1.05 -20.06
C LYS A 192 -15.65 -0.01 -19.02
N ARG A 193 -14.93 0.07 -17.90
CA ARG A 193 -15.21 1.05 -16.85
C ARG A 193 -15.03 2.49 -17.31
N GLN A 194 -14.01 2.74 -18.14
CA GLN A 194 -13.80 4.07 -18.72
C GLN A 194 -14.89 4.43 -19.73
N GLU A 195 -15.40 3.48 -20.51
CA GLU A 195 -16.56 3.69 -21.38
C GLU A 195 -17.81 4.02 -20.55
N ASP A 196 -18.09 3.29 -19.47
CA ASP A 196 -19.23 3.53 -18.58
C ASP A 196 -19.15 4.89 -17.84
N ASP A 197 -17.95 5.28 -17.38
CA ASP A 197 -17.73 6.59 -16.75
C ASP A 197 -17.87 7.74 -17.77
N ILE A 198 -17.56 7.52 -19.05
CA ILE A 198 -17.76 8.51 -20.13
C ILE A 198 -19.24 8.65 -20.51
N GLU A 199 -20.03 7.58 -20.44
CA GLU A 199 -21.48 7.62 -20.76
C GLU A 199 -22.34 8.31 -19.68
N LEU A 200 -21.78 8.58 -18.49
CA LEU A 200 -22.46 9.25 -17.39
C LEU A 200 -22.23 10.77 -17.31
N PHE A 201 -21.55 11.37 -18.31
CA PHE A 201 -21.36 12.82 -18.44
C PHE A 201 -22.04 13.42 -19.67
#